data_AF-A0A7L4RJB4-F1
#
_entry.id   AF-A0A7L4RJB4-F1
#
_cell.length_a   1.000
_cell.length_b   1.000
_cell.length_c   1.000
_cell.angle_alpha   90.00
_cell.angle_beta   90.00
_cell.angle_gamma   90.00
#
_symmetry.space_group_name_H-M   'P 1'
#
loop_
_entity.id
_entity.type
_entity.pdbx_description
1 polymer ?
#
loop_
_entity_poly.entity_id
_entity_poly.type
_entity_poly.pdbx_seq_one_letter_code
_entity_poly.pdbx_strand_id
1 'polypeptide(L)'
;MAAISSYKMYIFASLGLGLIGALFSFMSGGSIFVLIGAFMCCMGSVFAALFWKYGYILVPLITQRTNIIMMSDLGYEIPPSQDVIVKSANGVFYASSFLGLSIYESATEKSSEETIAYSQFFERAISNIKYVTKIAYMLYVEDVGEK
;
A
#
# COMPACT_ATOMS: atom_id res chain seq x y z
N MET A 1 -11.71 30.65 11.84
CA MET A 1 -11.43 29.52 12.77
C MET A 1 -11.68 28.24 11.98
N ALA A 2 -10.63 27.69 11.34
CA ALA A 2 -10.79 26.58 10.40
C ALA A 2 -11.18 25.32 11.19
N ALA A 3 -12.33 24.73 10.85
CA ALA A 3 -12.79 23.49 11.46
C ALA A 3 -11.72 22.41 11.26
N ILE A 4 -11.03 22.05 12.34
CA ILE A 4 -10.13 20.91 12.36
C ILE A 4 -11.03 19.70 12.06
N SER A 5 -10.83 19.08 10.90
CA SER A 5 -11.58 17.88 10.52
C SER A 5 -11.50 16.82 11.63
N SER A 6 -12.61 16.15 11.96
CA SER A 6 -12.74 15.21 13.07
C SER A 6 -11.60 14.17 13.13
N TYR A 7 -11.07 13.74 11.97
CA TYR A 7 -9.95 12.80 11.93
C TYR A 7 -8.62 13.39 12.46
N LYS A 8 -8.35 14.68 12.23
CA LYS A 8 -7.15 15.34 12.75
C LYS A 8 -7.22 15.46 14.26
N MET A 9 -8.42 15.66 14.81
CA MET A 9 -8.66 15.71 16.25
C MET A 9 -8.27 14.40 16.94
N TYR A 10 -8.59 13.24 16.35
CA TYR A 10 -8.21 11.93 16.92
C TYR A 10 -6.69 11.71 16.96
N ILE A 11 -5.94 12.21 15.97
CA ILE A 11 -4.48 12.11 15.93
C ILE A 11 -3.83 13.02 16.98
N PHE A 12 -4.30 14.27 17.07
CA PHE A 12 -3.81 15.18 18.11
C PHE A 12 -4.18 14.68 19.51
N ALA A 13 -5.33 14.01 19.66
CA ALA A 13 -5.71 13.35 20.90
C ALA A 13 -4.82 12.16 21.23
N SER A 14 -4.46 11.30 20.25
CA SER A 14 -3.56 10.16 20.49
C SER A 14 -2.13 10.60 20.83
N LEU A 15 -1.64 11.64 20.15
CA LEU A 15 -0.34 12.25 20.46
C LEU A 15 -0.36 12.93 21.83
N GLY A 16 -1.43 13.65 22.16
CA GLY A 16 -1.63 14.29 23.45
C GLY A 16 -1.68 13.27 24.60
N LEU A 17 -2.43 12.18 24.44
CA LEU A 17 -2.48 11.09 25.41
C LEU A 17 -1.11 10.41 25.60
N GLY A 18 -0.35 10.20 24.52
CA GLY A 18 1.01 9.66 24.61
C GLY A 18 1.96 10.58 25.39
N LEU A 19 1.89 11.90 25.14
CA LEU A 19 2.68 12.90 25.85
C LEU A 19 2.31 13.00 27.33
N ILE A 20 1.02 13.04 27.64
CA ILE A 20 0.50 13.05 29.01
C ILE A 20 0.95 11.79 29.74
N GLY A 21 0.78 10.61 29.13
CA GLY A 21 1.24 9.34 29.68
C GLY A 21 2.74 9.31 29.98
N ALA A 22 3.57 9.87 29.09
CA ALA A 22 5.00 9.98 29.32
C ALA A 22 5.34 10.94 30.48
N LEU A 23 4.70 12.11 30.56
CA LEU A 23 4.91 13.09 31.63
C LEU A 23 4.53 12.54 33.01
N PHE A 24 3.38 11.87 33.12
CA PHE A 24 2.96 11.22 34.37
C PHE A 24 3.90 10.09 34.78
N SER A 25 4.48 9.38 33.80
CA SER A 25 5.49 8.36 34.07
C SER A 25 6.71 8.98 34.76
N PHE A 26 7.28 10.06 34.22
CA PHE A 26 8.43 10.75 34.82
C PHE A 26 8.14 11.33 36.21
N MET A 27 6.89 11.74 36.47
CA MET A 27 6.47 12.31 37.76
C MET A 27 6.33 11.27 38.88
N SER A 28 6.15 9.98 38.55
CA SER A 28 5.88 8.93 39.54
C SER A 28 7.09 8.37 40.31
N GLY A 29 8.29 8.91 40.08
CA GLY A 29 9.50 8.47 40.80
C GLY A 29 10.18 7.25 40.20
N GLY A 30 10.65 7.38 38.96
CA GLY A 30 12.00 6.95 38.55
C GLY A 30 12.41 5.48 38.61
N SER A 31 11.50 4.51 38.61
CA SER A 31 11.92 3.11 38.39
C SER A 31 12.26 2.85 36.91
N ILE A 32 13.15 1.89 36.63
CA ILE A 32 13.51 1.52 35.26
C ILE A 32 12.28 1.09 34.43
N PHE A 33 11.30 0.46 35.09
CA PHE A 33 10.04 0.02 34.47
C PHE A 33 9.17 1.20 34.03
N VAL A 34 9.16 2.28 34.81
CA VAL A 34 8.44 3.52 34.49
C VAL A 34 9.08 4.23 33.30
N LEU A 35 10.41 4.15 33.16
CA LEU A 35 11.13 4.72 32.01
C LEU A 35 10.85 3.92 30.72
N ILE A 36 10.82 2.59 30.81
CA ILE A 36 10.42 1.72 29.68
C ILE A 36 8.96 1.95 29.30
N GLY A 37 8.06 2.08 30.28
CA GLY A 37 6.65 2.37 30.05
C GLY A 37 6.43 3.72 29.36
N ALA A 38 7.15 4.76 29.78
CA ALA A 38 7.12 6.08 29.13
C ALA A 38 7.56 5.99 27.66
N PHE A 39 8.65 5.26 27.41
CA PHE A 39 9.17 5.05 26.07
C PHE A 39 8.18 4.29 25.18
N MET A 40 7.55 3.24 25.69
CA MET A 40 6.51 2.49 24.98
C MET A 40 5.27 3.35 24.66
N CYS A 41 4.83 4.21 25.59
CA CYS A 41 3.73 5.15 25.35
C CYS A 41 4.04 6.16 24.24
N CYS A 42 5.26 6.73 24.24
CA CYS A 42 5.72 7.62 23.18
C CYS A 42 5.84 6.90 21.83
N MET A 43 6.41 5.69 21.81
CA MET A 43 6.49 4.91 20.57
C MET A 43 5.11 4.53 20.06
N GLY A 44 4.20 4.10 20.93
CA GLY A 44 2.84 3.73 20.57
C GLY A 44 2.05 4.88 19.95
N SER A 45 2.18 6.10 20.48
CA SER A 45 1.50 7.27 19.91
C SER A 45 2.05 7.68 18.54
N VAL A 46 3.37 7.57 18.34
CA VAL A 46 4.02 7.79 17.04
C VAL A 46 3.60 6.71 16.04
N PHE A 47 3.62 5.44 16.43
CA PHE A 47 3.17 4.35 15.57
C PHE A 47 1.71 4.50 15.18
N ALA A 48 0.82 4.88 16.11
CA ALA A 48 -0.58 5.14 15.79
C ALA A 48 -0.74 6.24 14.72
N ALA A 49 0.03 7.33 14.84
CA ALA A 49 0.02 8.39 13.82
C ALA A 49 0.60 7.93 12.47
N LEU A 50 1.67 7.13 12.49
CA LEU A 50 2.28 6.56 11.30
C LEU A 50 1.36 5.57 10.58
N PHE A 51 0.68 4.68 11.31
CA PHE A 51 -0.29 3.75 10.72
C PHE A 51 -1.49 4.49 10.11
N TRP A 52 -1.91 5.60 10.70
CA TRP A 52 -2.99 6.39 10.13
C TRP A 52 -2.58 7.07 8.81
N LYS A 53 -1.42 7.74 8.77
CA LYS A 53 -1.00 8.49 7.57
C LYS A 53 -0.37 7.60 6.50
N TYR A 54 0.41 6.61 6.90
CA TYR A 54 1.24 5.76 6.05
C TYR A 54 0.87 4.28 6.16
N GLY A 55 -0.34 3.95 6.62
CA GLY A 55 -0.82 2.58 6.73
C GLY A 55 -0.74 1.82 5.41
N TYR A 56 -0.94 2.50 4.28
CA TYR A 56 -0.79 1.93 2.94
C TYR A 56 0.65 1.50 2.59
N ILE A 57 1.67 1.93 3.35
CA ILE A 57 3.07 1.47 3.23
C ILE A 57 3.38 0.45 4.32
N LEU A 58 2.97 0.75 5.55
CA LEU A 58 3.30 -0.06 6.73
C LEU A 58 2.62 -1.42 6.71
N VAL A 59 1.35 -1.49 6.30
CA VAL A 59 0.60 -2.74 6.22
C VAL A 59 1.25 -3.70 5.22
N PRO A 60 1.61 -3.28 3.99
CA PRO A 60 2.42 -4.09 3.10
C PRO A 60 3.76 -4.54 3.67
N LEU A 61 4.50 -3.62 4.27
CA LEU A 61 5.81 -3.91 4.81
C LEU A 61 5.75 -4.98 5.91
N ILE A 62 4.75 -4.92 6.78
CA ILE A 62 4.53 -5.91 7.82
C ILE A 62 4.10 -7.24 7.20
N THR A 63 3.05 -7.25 6.39
CA THR A 63 2.48 -8.47 5.80
C THR A 63 3.48 -9.24 4.94
N GLN A 64 4.31 -8.54 4.15
CA GLN A 64 5.43 -9.11 3.39
C GLN A 64 6.49 -9.74 4.29
N ARG A 65 6.88 -9.07 5.38
CA ARG A 65 7.93 -9.56 6.29
C ARG A 65 7.46 -10.71 7.17
N THR A 66 6.19 -10.75 7.53
CA THR A 66 5.62 -11.76 8.42
C THR A 66 4.92 -12.91 7.68
N ASN A 67 4.90 -12.89 6.34
CA ASN A 67 4.18 -13.87 5.51
C ASN A 67 2.69 -14.04 5.90
N ILE A 68 2.04 -12.93 6.28
CA ILE A 68 0.63 -12.95 6.69
C ILE A 68 -0.25 -12.76 5.45
N ILE A 69 -1.23 -13.66 5.29
CA ILE A 69 -2.32 -13.49 4.31
C ILE A 69 -3.38 -12.60 4.94
N MET A 70 -3.69 -11.49 4.29
CA MET A 70 -4.75 -10.59 4.75
C MET A 70 -6.09 -11.02 4.16
N MET A 71 -7.04 -11.32 5.04
CA MET A 71 -8.42 -11.58 4.67
C MET A 71 -9.26 -10.36 5.01
N SER A 72 -9.97 -9.81 4.03
CA SER A 72 -10.96 -8.75 4.26
C SER A 72 -12.31 -9.35 4.64
N ASP A 73 -13.13 -8.59 5.36
CA ASP A 73 -14.50 -8.97 5.72
C ASP A 73 -15.39 -9.24 4.49
N LEU A 74 -14.99 -8.73 3.31
CA LEU A 74 -15.66 -8.92 2.04
C LEU A 74 -15.20 -10.20 1.29
N GLY A 75 -14.34 -11.02 1.90
CA GLY A 75 -13.83 -12.28 1.36
C GLY A 75 -12.70 -12.12 0.33
N TYR A 76 -12.05 -10.95 0.26
CA TYR A 76 -10.82 -10.80 -0.52
C TYR A 76 -9.62 -11.30 0.29
N GLU A 77 -8.76 -12.06 -0.38
CA GLU A 77 -7.49 -12.56 0.10
C GLU A 77 -6.37 -11.80 -0.60
N ILE A 78 -5.48 -11.22 0.19
CA ILE A 78 -4.28 -10.54 -0.28
C ILE A 78 -3.08 -11.34 0.24
N PRO A 79 -2.34 -12.04 -0.64
CA PRO A 79 -1.16 -12.80 -0.26
C PRO A 79 -0.02 -11.85 0.14
N PRO A 80 1.01 -12.36 0.84
CA PRO A 80 2.14 -11.55 1.29
C PRO A 80 2.86 -10.83 0.16
N SER A 81 2.93 -11.42 -1.04
CA SER A 81 3.56 -10.83 -2.23
C SER A 81 2.87 -9.56 -2.73
N GLN A 82 1.58 -9.36 -2.42
CA GLN A 82 0.76 -8.22 -2.87
C GLN A 82 0.70 -8.00 -4.39
N ASP A 83 1.03 -9.01 -5.17
CA ASP A 83 1.01 -9.03 -6.64
C ASP A 83 -0.37 -9.42 -7.21
N VAL A 84 -1.22 -10.00 -6.37
CA VAL A 84 -2.56 -10.45 -6.73
C VAL A 84 -3.55 -10.23 -5.59
N ILE A 85 -4.82 -10.01 -5.93
CA ILE A 85 -5.95 -10.02 -5.00
C ILE A 85 -6.88 -11.12 -5.48
N VAL A 86 -7.21 -12.06 -4.59
CA VAL A 86 -8.05 -13.22 -4.90
C VAL A 86 -9.37 -13.12 -4.13
N LYS A 87 -10.47 -13.59 -4.71
CA LYS A 87 -11.75 -13.73 -4.04
C LYS A 87 -12.45 -14.99 -4.52
N SER A 88 -12.89 -15.83 -3.58
CA SER A 88 -13.79 -16.93 -3.86
C SER A 88 -15.23 -16.48 -3.63
N ALA A 89 -16.07 -16.58 -4.65
CA ALA A 89 -17.50 -16.30 -4.53
C ALA A 89 -18.30 -17.40 -5.23
N ASN A 90 -19.13 -18.10 -4.47
CA ASN A 90 -20.05 -19.15 -4.97
C ASN A 90 -19.34 -20.23 -5.83
N GLY A 91 -18.13 -20.64 -5.45
CA GLY A 91 -17.35 -21.65 -6.19
C GLY A 91 -16.63 -21.12 -7.43
N VAL A 92 -16.71 -19.81 -7.72
CA VAL A 92 -15.96 -19.14 -8.78
C VAL A 92 -14.83 -18.31 -8.15
N PHE A 93 -13.61 -18.51 -8.65
CA PHE A 93 -12.44 -17.76 -8.21
C PHE A 93 -12.22 -16.55 -9.12
N TYR A 94 -12.15 -15.37 -8.50
CA TYR A 94 -11.75 -14.12 -9.14
C TYR A 94 -10.35 -13.76 -8.70
N ALA A 95 -9.48 -13.42 -9.64
CA ALA A 95 -8.14 -12.95 -9.36
C ALA A 95 -7.88 -11.66 -10.14
N SER A 96 -7.27 -10.68 -9.47
CA SER A 96 -6.80 -9.44 -10.09
C SER A 96 -5.32 -9.30 -9.79
N SER A 97 -4.49 -9.28 -10.82
CA SER A 97 -3.03 -9.11 -10.67
C SER A 97 -2.58 -7.76 -11.22
N PHE A 98 -1.55 -7.19 -10.60
CA PHE A 98 -0.94 -5.94 -11.02
C PHE A 98 0.29 -6.23 -11.88
N LEU A 99 0.34 -5.66 -13.09
CA LEU A 99 1.48 -5.75 -14.00
C LEU A 99 2.03 -4.35 -14.25
N GLY A 100 3.29 -4.13 -13.90
CA GLY A 100 4.05 -2.94 -14.28
C GLY A 100 4.92 -3.24 -15.48
N LEU A 101 4.81 -2.43 -16.54
CA LEU A 101 5.68 -2.52 -17.72
C LEU A 101 6.33 -1.16 -17.95
N SER A 102 7.66 -1.10 -17.82
CA SER A 102 8.44 0.07 -18.21
C SER A 102 8.69 0.01 -19.71
N ILE A 103 8.06 0.92 -20.47
CA ILE A 103 8.27 1.06 -21.90
C ILE A 103 9.39 2.08 -22.12
N TYR A 104 10.58 1.61 -22.45
CA TYR A 104 11.78 2.46 -22.61
C TYR A 104 11.87 3.14 -23.97
N GLU A 105 11.11 2.67 -24.97
CA GLU A 105 11.11 3.23 -26.32
C GLU A 105 9.69 3.64 -26.69
N SER A 106 9.52 4.92 -27.00
CA SER A 106 8.27 5.40 -27.57
C SER A 106 8.10 4.80 -28.97
N ALA A 107 6.89 4.34 -29.29
CA ALA A 107 6.56 3.83 -30.63
C ALA A 107 6.82 4.85 -31.76
N THR A 108 7.09 6.11 -31.41
CA THR A 108 7.44 7.20 -32.33
C THR A 108 8.84 7.08 -32.93
N GLU A 109 9.77 6.34 -32.31
CA GLU A 109 11.14 6.18 -32.83
C GLU A 109 11.35 4.90 -33.67
N LYS A 110 10.28 4.11 -33.87
CA LYS A 110 10.35 2.84 -34.59
C LYS A 110 10.05 3.00 -36.08
N SER A 111 10.66 2.14 -36.88
CA SER A 111 10.30 2.02 -38.29
C SER A 111 8.84 1.55 -38.44
N SER A 112 8.23 1.85 -39.59
CA SER A 112 6.87 1.41 -39.90
C SER A 112 6.70 -0.12 -39.81
N GLU A 113 7.74 -0.88 -40.14
CA GLU A 113 7.76 -2.34 -40.08
C GLU A 113 7.77 -2.86 -38.62
N GLU A 114 8.55 -2.25 -37.74
CA GLU A 114 8.60 -2.61 -36.31
C GLU A 114 7.29 -2.28 -35.59
N THR A 115 6.62 -1.21 -35.99
CA THR A 115 5.31 -0.83 -35.44
C THR A 115 4.23 -1.87 -35.77
N ILE A 116 4.27 -2.42 -37.00
CA ILE A 116 3.37 -3.49 -37.43
C ILE A 116 3.67 -4.77 -36.63
N ALA A 117 4.93 -5.14 -36.49
CA ALA A 117 5.33 -6.31 -35.71
C ALA A 117 4.88 -6.21 -34.24
N TYR A 118 5.06 -5.04 -33.62
CA TYR A 118 4.61 -4.78 -32.25
C TYR A 118 3.09 -4.91 -32.09
N SER A 119 2.33 -4.38 -33.04
CA SER A 119 0.87 -4.48 -33.04
C SER A 119 0.41 -5.94 -33.14
N GLN A 120 1.04 -6.74 -34.00
CA GLN A 120 0.75 -8.17 -34.12
C GLN A 120 1.06 -8.96 -32.84
N PHE A 121 2.17 -8.64 -32.15
CA PHE A 121 2.49 -9.26 -30.87
C PHE A 121 1.44 -8.93 -29.79
N PHE A 122 0.99 -7.68 -29.74
CA PHE A 122 -0.03 -7.24 -28.81
C PHE A 122 -1.38 -7.92 -29.07
N GLU A 123 -1.82 -7.96 -30.34
CA GLU A 123 -3.05 -8.66 -30.73
C GLU A 123 -3.00 -10.15 -30.40
N ARG A 124 -1.86 -10.80 -30.64
CA ARG A 124 -1.67 -12.22 -30.30
C ARG A 124 -1.70 -12.45 -28.78
N ALA A 125 -1.13 -11.53 -28.00
CA ALA A 125 -1.17 -11.60 -26.55
C ALA A 125 -2.60 -11.46 -26.00
N ILE A 126 -3.39 -10.51 -26.53
CA ILE A 126 -4.80 -10.34 -26.15
C ILE A 126 -5.63 -11.55 -26.57
N SER A 127 -5.42 -12.05 -27.79
CA SER A 127 -6.18 -13.18 -28.35
C SER A 127 -5.93 -14.49 -27.59
N ASN A 128 -4.81 -14.61 -26.88
CA ASN A 128 -4.49 -15.77 -26.04
C ASN A 128 -5.25 -15.80 -24.71
N ILE A 129 -5.96 -14.74 -24.34
CA ILE A 129 -6.72 -14.69 -23.09
C ILE A 129 -8.02 -15.49 -23.28
N LYS A 130 -8.04 -16.72 -22.73
CA LYS A 130 -9.17 -17.67 -22.88
C LYS A 130 -10.44 -17.31 -22.10
N TYR A 131 -10.35 -16.40 -21.14
CA TYR A 131 -11.43 -16.05 -20.22
C TYR A 131 -11.78 -14.57 -20.31
N VAL A 132 -12.98 -14.20 -19.85
CA VAL A 132 -13.41 -12.80 -19.80
C VAL A 132 -12.56 -12.04 -18.78
N THR A 133 -11.58 -11.28 -19.28
CA THR A 133 -10.65 -10.50 -18.46
C THR A 133 -10.91 -9.01 -18.68
N LYS A 134 -11.01 -8.26 -17.59
CA LYS A 134 -11.04 -6.80 -17.63
C LYS A 134 -9.63 -6.27 -17.43
N ILE A 135 -9.12 -5.52 -18.41
CA ILE A 135 -7.82 -4.86 -18.34
C ILE A 135 -8.04 -3.38 -18.05
N ALA A 136 -7.44 -2.88 -16.97
CA ALA A 136 -7.35 -1.47 -16.65
C ALA A 136 -5.87 -1.10 -16.57
N TYR A 137 -5.47 -0.01 -17.23
CA TYR A 137 -4.08 0.44 -17.24
C TYR A 137 -4.01 1.93 -16.90
N MET A 138 -2.92 2.33 -16.25
CA MET A 138 -2.55 3.71 -16.02
C MET A 138 -1.22 3.94 -16.73
N LEU A 139 -1.22 4.86 -17.71
CA LEU A 139 -0.02 5.24 -18.44
C LEU A 139 0.40 6.63 -17.97
N TYR A 140 1.65 6.74 -17.52
CA TYR A 140 2.28 8.01 -17.16
C TYR A 140 3.64 8.11 -17.87
N VAL A 141 4.04 9.32 -18.22
CA VAL A 141 5.37 9.58 -18.79
C VAL A 141 6.31 9.87 -17.63
N GLU A 142 7.39 9.11 -17.53
CA GLU A 142 8.47 9.37 -16.57
C GLU A 142 9.50 10.28 -17.27
N ASP A 143 9.67 11.51 -16.78
CA ASP A 143 10.65 12.43 -17.32
C ASP A 143 12.05 12.01 -16.82
N VAL A 144 12.88 11.49 -17.72
CA VAL A 144 14.20 10.90 -17.38
C VAL A 144 15.27 11.99 -17.17
N GLY A 145 14.87 13.27 -17.11
CA GLY A 145 15.77 14.43 -17.05
C GLY A 145 16.41 14.74 -15.69
N GLU A 146 15.91 14.21 -14.57
CA GLU A 146 16.45 14.49 -13.23
C GLU A 146 16.60 13.19 -12.42
N LYS A 147 17.78 12.57 -12.52
CA LYS A 147 18.29 11.60 -11.53
C LYS A 147 19.66 12.05 -11.04
#